data_AF-A0A382DWW0-F1
#
_entry.id   AF-A0A382DWW0-F1
#
_cell.length_a   1.000
_cell.length_b   1.000
_cell.length_c   1.000
_cell.angle_alpha   90.00
_cell.angle_beta   90.00
_cell.angle_gamma   90.00
#
_symmetry.space_group_name_H-M   'P 1'
#
loop_
_entity.id
_entity.type
_entity.pdbx_description
1 polymer ?
#
loop_
_entity_poly.entity_id
_entity_poly.type
_entity_poly.pdbx_seq_one_letter_code
_entity_poly.pdbx_strand_id
1 'polypeptide(L)'
;MNKLTKVGVSALCGSLAAVASANAGSLSVAGTADVTWSGLDYGNQGNPIGLGSNMTFTGSGELDNGSTVTLNVVHTNTANYSSSNLTWDIPGLGKLGVNQLYNGIDRIDDKMPTAWEETWGTAVGTGIQTVSGVGGGMNVNWTSTNDMGGLSIHAAFSPKAKEGAGTNDKSTSGGAVG
;
A
#
# COMPACT_ATOMS: atom_id res chain seq x y z
N MET A 1 29.35 24.72 22.05
CA MET A 1 28.59 23.64 22.72
C MET A 1 27.18 24.22 22.93
N ASN A 2 26.10 23.76 22.29
CA ASN A 2 25.70 22.40 21.91
C ASN A 2 25.07 22.39 20.51
N LYS A 3 25.44 21.39 19.69
CA LYS A 3 24.77 21.07 18.43
C LYS A 3 23.61 20.13 18.76
N LEU A 4 22.37 20.51 18.41
CA LEU A 4 21.20 19.63 18.48
C LEU A 4 21.40 18.52 17.42
N THR A 5 21.64 17.28 17.85
CA THR A 5 22.02 16.16 16.97
C THR A 5 20.88 15.23 16.59
N LYS A 6 19.64 15.46 17.05
CA LYS A 6 18.44 14.74 16.58
C LYS A 6 17.18 15.42 17.11
N VAL A 7 16.27 15.77 16.21
CA VAL A 7 14.92 16.25 16.56
C VAL A 7 13.95 15.31 15.86
N GLY A 8 13.49 14.27 16.59
CA GLY A 8 12.39 13.44 16.15
C GLY A 8 11.07 14.12 16.52
N VAL A 9 10.59 15.03 15.68
CA VAL A 9 9.24 15.59 15.81
C VAL A 9 8.31 14.73 14.97
N SER A 10 7.77 13.68 15.57
CA SER A 10 6.58 13.03 15.03
C SER A 10 5.39 13.91 15.39
N ALA A 11 5.02 14.79 14.45
CA ALA A 11 3.75 15.50 14.51
C ALA A 11 2.63 14.49 14.21
N LEU A 12 2.18 13.76 15.24
CA LEU A 12 0.93 13.00 15.23
C LEU A 12 -0.23 14.01 15.22
N CYS A 13 -0.35 14.77 14.13
CA CYS A 13 -1.38 15.77 13.94
C CYS A 13 -2.65 15.07 13.45
N GLY A 14 -3.45 14.65 14.43
CA GLY A 14 -4.91 14.78 14.43
C GLY A 14 -5.67 14.34 13.18
N SER A 15 -6.26 13.15 13.26
CA SER A 15 -7.64 12.90 12.80
C SER A 15 -8.13 11.51 13.21
N LEU A 16 -8.20 11.24 14.53
CA LEU A 16 -9.16 10.25 15.04
C LEU A 16 -10.47 10.95 15.38
N ALA A 17 -11.13 11.48 14.35
CA ALA A 17 -12.54 11.81 14.41
C ALA A 17 -13.28 10.78 13.55
N ALA A 18 -13.23 9.52 13.97
CA ALA A 18 -14.19 8.53 13.48
C ALA A 18 -15.55 8.97 14.03
N VAL A 19 -16.39 9.51 13.15
CA VAL A 19 -17.76 9.90 13.49
C VAL A 19 -18.49 8.66 13.99
N ALA A 20 -18.64 8.57 15.31
CA ALA A 20 -19.43 7.56 16.01
C ALA A 20 -20.92 7.91 15.92
N SER A 21 -21.47 7.89 14.71
CA SER A 21 -22.90 7.73 14.51
C SER A 21 -23.09 6.33 13.93
N ALA A 22 -23.93 5.50 14.56
CA ALA A 22 -24.30 4.19 14.06
C ALA A 22 -24.74 4.29 12.59
N ASN A 23 -23.82 4.01 11.68
CA ASN A 23 -24.02 4.07 10.25
C ASN A 23 -23.43 2.79 9.69
N ALA A 24 -24.15 2.17 8.74
CA ALA A 24 -23.75 0.93 8.07
C ALA A 24 -22.42 1.04 7.30
N GLY A 25 -21.75 2.20 7.34
CA GLY A 25 -20.35 2.34 6.99
C GLY A 25 -19.68 3.60 7.56
N SER A 26 -18.36 3.54 7.65
CA SER A 26 -17.45 4.62 8.05
C SER A 26 -16.50 4.95 6.91
N LEU A 27 -16.15 6.23 6.78
CA LEU A 27 -15.06 6.69 5.92
C LEU A 27 -13.97 7.30 6.80
N SER A 28 -12.76 6.80 6.67
CA SER A 28 -11.55 7.31 7.32
C SER A 28 -10.54 7.76 6.27
N VAL A 29 -9.79 8.81 6.59
CA VAL A 29 -8.70 9.31 5.75
C VAL A 29 -7.44 9.36 6.59
N ALA A 30 -6.40 8.68 6.13
CA ALA A 30 -5.08 8.72 6.72
C ALA A 30 -4.10 9.32 5.71
N GLY A 31 -3.16 10.15 6.15
CA GLY A 31 -2.12 10.67 5.28
C GLY A 31 -0.80 10.83 6.01
N THR A 32 0.28 10.88 5.25
CA THR A 32 1.63 11.14 5.74
C THR A 32 2.25 12.26 4.93
N ALA A 33 3.13 13.02 5.58
CA ALA A 33 3.95 14.02 4.94
C ALA A 33 5.39 13.81 5.39
N ASP A 34 6.27 13.57 4.43
CA ASP A 34 7.65 13.17 4.64
C ASP A 34 8.58 14.16 3.94
N VAL A 35 9.53 14.73 4.68
CA VAL A 35 10.55 15.62 4.11
C VAL A 35 11.85 14.84 4.03
N THR A 36 12.39 14.72 2.82
CA THR A 36 13.65 14.03 2.56
C THR A 36 14.70 15.02 2.08
N TRP A 37 15.95 14.79 2.46
CA TRP A 37 17.10 15.52 1.93
C TRP A 37 18.17 14.52 1.54
N SER A 38 18.67 14.66 0.31
CA SER A 38 19.74 13.81 -0.21
C SER A 38 20.98 14.65 -0.44
N GLY A 39 22.03 14.38 0.34
CA GLY A 39 23.36 14.93 0.14
C GLY A 39 24.17 14.05 -0.79
N LEU A 40 24.44 14.51 -2.01
CA LEU A 40 25.39 13.86 -2.90
C LEU A 40 26.66 14.69 -2.95
N ASP A 41 27.79 14.09 -2.57
CA ASP A 41 29.12 14.72 -2.64
C ASP A 41 29.69 14.74 -4.07
N TYR A 42 28.93 14.22 -5.05
CA TYR A 42 29.30 14.12 -6.46
C TYR A 42 28.14 14.55 -7.38
N GLY A 43 28.48 15.16 -8.53
CA GLY A 43 27.53 15.64 -9.54
C GLY A 43 27.34 17.17 -9.54
N ASN A 44 26.92 17.73 -10.68
CA ASN A 44 26.72 19.18 -10.86
C ASN A 44 25.33 19.67 -10.39
N GLN A 45 24.49 18.78 -9.87
CA GLN A 45 23.14 19.08 -9.42
C GLN A 45 23.16 19.30 -7.89
N GLY A 46 22.57 20.39 -7.40
CA GLY A 46 22.50 20.67 -5.96
C GLY A 46 21.66 19.63 -5.19
N ASN A 47 21.90 19.51 -3.88
CA ASN A 47 21.23 18.57 -2.98
C ASN A 47 19.73 18.89 -2.84
N PRO A 48 18.83 18.11 -3.47
CA PRO A 48 17.41 18.45 -3.47
C PRO A 48 16.78 18.15 -2.10
N ILE A 49 15.80 18.97 -1.72
CA ILE A 49 14.85 18.66 -0.66
C ILE A 49 13.61 18.07 -1.33
N GLY A 50 13.26 16.84 -0.99
CA GLY A 50 12.05 16.17 -1.40
C GLY A 50 10.93 16.36 -0.38
N LEU A 51 9.69 16.46 -0.87
CA LEU A 51 8.49 16.37 -0.07
C LEU A 51 7.63 15.24 -0.63
N GLY A 52 7.34 14.24 0.20
CA GLY A 52 6.36 13.19 -0.06
C GLY A 52 5.06 13.51 0.67
N SER A 53 3.93 13.40 0.00
CA SER A 53 2.60 13.51 0.59
C SER A 53 1.73 12.32 0.16
N ASN A 54 1.49 11.36 1.05
CA ASN A 54 0.69 10.18 0.76
C ASN A 54 -0.65 10.27 1.47
N MET A 55 -1.72 9.76 0.87
CA MET A 55 -3.07 9.76 1.45
C MET A 55 -3.77 8.45 1.13
N THR A 56 -4.55 7.93 2.07
CA THR A 56 -5.37 6.73 1.90
C THR A 56 -6.77 7.01 2.41
N PHE A 57 -7.76 6.83 1.55
CA PHE A 57 -9.17 6.81 1.91
C PHE A 57 -9.59 5.36 2.18
N THR A 58 -10.25 5.13 3.31
CA THR A 58 -10.74 3.82 3.71
C THR A 58 -12.22 3.92 4.03
N GLY A 59 -13.06 3.37 3.14
CA GLY A 59 -14.48 3.17 3.40
C GLY A 59 -14.71 1.74 3.91
N SER A 60 -15.40 1.56 5.03
CA SER A 60 -15.72 0.23 5.57
C SER A 60 -17.17 0.16 6.00
N GLY A 61 -17.80 -1.02 5.93
CA GLY A 61 -19.17 -1.24 6.39
C GLY A 61 -19.43 -2.70 6.75
N GLU A 62 -20.30 -2.92 7.72
CA GLU A 62 -20.74 -4.24 8.16
C GLU A 62 -22.03 -4.61 7.45
N LEU A 63 -22.08 -5.79 6.86
CA LEU A 63 -23.29 -6.39 6.29
C LEU A 63 -24.11 -7.07 7.39
N ASP A 64 -25.40 -7.29 7.12
CA ASP A 64 -26.36 -7.91 8.04
C ASP A 64 -25.95 -9.32 8.51
N ASN A 65 -25.21 -10.05 7.67
CA ASN A 65 -24.64 -11.35 7.97
C ASN A 65 -23.35 -11.29 8.82
N GLY A 66 -22.96 -10.11 9.32
CA GLY A 66 -21.78 -9.89 10.17
C GLY A 66 -20.44 -9.90 9.41
N SER A 67 -20.48 -9.80 8.08
CA SER A 67 -19.26 -9.67 7.28
C SER A 67 -18.92 -8.20 7.02
N THR A 68 -17.63 -7.88 6.97
CA THR A 68 -17.15 -6.52 6.76
C THR A 68 -16.70 -6.32 5.32
N VAL A 69 -17.19 -5.28 4.65
CA VAL A 69 -16.67 -4.84 3.35
C VAL A 69 -15.82 -3.59 3.55
N THR A 70 -14.60 -3.58 3.04
CA THR A 70 -13.66 -2.46 3.12
C THR A 70 -13.11 -2.12 1.74
N LEU A 71 -13.19 -0.85 1.35
CA LEU A 71 -12.57 -0.26 0.17
C LEU A 71 -11.46 0.69 0.58
N ASN A 72 -10.25 0.46 0.09
CA ASN A 72 -9.12 1.36 0.22
C ASN A 72 -8.83 2.02 -1.13
N VAL A 73 -8.58 3.33 -1.10
CA VAL A 73 -8.09 4.12 -2.24
C VAL A 73 -6.84 4.84 -1.81
N VAL A 74 -5.71 4.52 -2.44
CA VAL A 74 -4.38 5.03 -2.07
C VAL A 74 -3.92 6.05 -3.09
N HIS A 75 -3.47 7.19 -2.60
CA HIS A 75 -2.81 8.25 -3.33
C HIS A 75 -1.36 8.38 -2.85
N THR A 76 -0.46 8.48 -3.82
CA THR A 76 0.97 8.78 -3.66
C THR A 76 1.19 10.31 -3.72
N ASN A 77 2.47 10.71 -3.81
CA ASN A 77 2.88 12.10 -3.80
C ASN A 77 2.04 12.98 -4.75
N THR A 78 1.79 14.22 -4.33
CA THR A 78 1.00 15.18 -5.11
C THR A 78 -0.44 14.71 -5.37
N ALA A 79 -0.99 13.89 -4.46
CA ALA A 79 -2.31 13.27 -4.56
C ALA A 79 -2.50 12.39 -5.82
N ASN A 80 -1.42 11.84 -6.37
CA ASN A 80 -1.51 10.99 -7.55
C ASN A 80 -2.11 9.63 -7.19
N TYR A 81 -3.14 9.19 -7.92
CA TYR A 81 -3.76 7.89 -7.68
C TYR A 81 -2.74 6.75 -7.81
N SER A 82 -2.76 5.80 -6.87
CA SER A 82 -1.84 4.68 -6.84
C SER A 82 -2.53 3.33 -7.00
N SER A 83 -3.55 3.06 -6.18
CA SER A 83 -4.25 1.78 -6.20
C SER A 83 -5.60 1.85 -5.52
N SER A 84 -6.45 0.87 -5.83
CA SER A 84 -7.64 0.58 -5.03
C SER A 84 -7.77 -0.90 -4.74
N ASN A 85 -8.28 -1.20 -3.56
CA ASN A 85 -8.34 -2.55 -3.00
C ASN A 85 -9.67 -2.71 -2.28
N LEU A 86 -10.46 -3.72 -2.68
CA LEU A 86 -11.69 -4.11 -2.01
C LEU A 86 -11.43 -5.41 -1.25
N THR A 87 -11.84 -5.46 0.02
CA THR A 87 -11.77 -6.63 0.88
C THR A 87 -13.14 -6.93 1.46
N TRP A 88 -13.53 -8.19 1.45
CA TRP A 88 -14.72 -8.71 2.10
C TRP A 88 -14.29 -9.75 3.14
N ASP A 89 -14.43 -9.40 4.42
CA ASP A 89 -14.10 -10.26 5.55
C ASP A 89 -15.35 -11.02 5.99
N ILE A 90 -15.36 -12.34 5.75
CA ILE A 90 -16.51 -13.20 6.01
C ILE A 90 -16.17 -14.08 7.22
N PRO A 91 -16.91 -13.98 8.34
CA PRO A 91 -16.71 -14.85 9.49
C PRO A 91 -16.73 -16.33 9.09
N GLY A 92 -15.69 -17.07 9.48
CA GLY A 92 -15.55 -18.50 9.20
C GLY A 92 -14.99 -18.86 7.80
N LEU A 93 -15.03 -17.96 6.81
CA LEU A 93 -14.42 -18.17 5.49
C LEU A 93 -13.09 -17.41 5.33
N GLY A 94 -12.94 -16.28 6.02
CA GLY A 94 -11.78 -15.41 5.94
C GLY A 94 -11.99 -14.25 4.97
N LYS A 95 -10.90 -13.67 4.47
CA LYS A 95 -10.92 -12.43 3.69
C LYS A 95 -10.82 -12.73 2.21
N LEU A 96 -11.84 -12.35 1.44
CA LEU A 96 -11.78 -12.28 -0.02
C LEU A 96 -11.40 -10.86 -0.43
N GLY A 97 -10.68 -10.70 -1.54
CA GLY A 97 -10.33 -9.37 -2.01
C GLY A 97 -10.13 -9.25 -3.52
N VAL A 98 -10.41 -8.07 -4.03
CA VAL A 98 -10.12 -7.64 -5.42
C VAL A 98 -9.19 -6.44 -5.33
N ASN A 99 -8.00 -6.57 -5.88
CA ASN A 99 -6.89 -5.66 -5.63
C ASN A 99 -6.29 -5.26 -6.97
N GLN A 100 -5.98 -3.98 -7.17
CA GLN A 100 -5.31 -3.53 -8.39
C GLN A 100 -3.81 -3.80 -8.39
N LEU A 101 -3.20 -3.78 -7.20
CA LEU A 101 -1.78 -4.02 -6.95
C LEU A 101 -1.64 -4.75 -5.61
N TYR A 102 -0.43 -5.26 -5.35
CA TYR A 102 -0.02 -6.02 -4.17
C TYR A 102 -0.68 -7.41 -4.10
N ASN A 103 -0.28 -8.22 -3.13
CA ASN A 103 -0.81 -9.57 -2.82
C ASN A 103 -0.07 -10.74 -3.52
N GLY A 104 -0.52 -11.97 -3.25
CA GLY A 104 0.20 -13.18 -3.62
C GLY A 104 1.47 -13.38 -2.79
N ILE A 105 2.55 -13.83 -3.43
CA ILE A 105 3.84 -14.11 -2.77
C ILE A 105 4.52 -12.82 -2.27
N ASP A 106 4.22 -11.68 -2.89
CA ASP A 106 4.68 -10.33 -2.48
C ASP A 106 4.34 -9.96 -1.02
N ARG A 107 3.37 -10.66 -0.40
CA ARG A 107 3.02 -10.46 1.01
C ARG A 107 4.02 -11.07 1.98
N ILE A 108 4.78 -12.07 1.53
CA ILE A 108 5.76 -12.81 2.33
C ILE A 108 7.17 -12.47 1.83
N ASP A 109 7.29 -12.03 0.57
CA ASP A 109 8.51 -11.45 0.04
C ASP A 109 8.82 -10.12 0.74
N ASP A 110 10.09 -9.98 1.11
CA ASP A 110 10.70 -8.77 1.65
C ASP A 110 9.86 -8.00 2.70
N LYS A 111 9.72 -8.62 3.89
CA LYS A 111 9.09 -8.01 5.08
C LYS A 111 10.09 -7.71 6.19
N MET A 112 11.38 -7.70 5.86
CA MET A 112 12.39 -7.22 6.81
C MET A 112 12.10 -5.74 7.10
N PRO A 113 12.17 -5.29 8.36
CA PRO A 113 12.12 -3.87 8.66
C PRO A 113 13.23 -3.19 7.88
N THR A 114 12.87 -2.25 7.00
CA THR A 114 13.87 -1.58 6.17
C THR A 114 14.83 -0.84 7.08
N ALA A 115 16.09 -1.29 7.12
CA ALA A 115 17.12 -0.59 7.85
C ALA A 115 17.38 0.75 7.14
N TRP A 116 17.78 1.77 7.88
CA TRP A 116 18.07 3.13 7.38
C TRP A 116 19.18 3.18 6.28
N GLU A 117 19.80 2.04 5.96
CA GLU A 117 20.86 1.88 4.96
C GLU A 117 20.59 0.70 4.01
N GLU A 118 19.33 0.37 3.73
CA GLU A 118 19.08 -0.53 2.61
C GLU A 118 19.42 0.15 1.29
N THR A 119 20.26 -0.50 0.50
CA THR A 119 20.76 0.02 -0.79
C THR A 119 19.63 0.44 -1.72
N TRP A 120 18.44 -0.16 -1.58
CA TRP A 120 17.25 0.09 -2.40
C TRP A 120 16.31 1.18 -1.86
N GLY A 121 16.54 1.69 -0.66
CA GLY A 121 15.90 2.90 -0.11
C GLY A 121 16.69 4.20 -0.38
N THR A 122 17.83 4.10 -1.07
CA THR A 122 18.69 5.24 -1.42
C THR A 122 18.29 5.85 -2.76
N ALA A 123 18.85 7.02 -3.11
CA ALA A 123 18.64 7.65 -4.42
C ALA A 123 19.34 6.91 -5.59
N VAL A 124 19.84 5.70 -5.37
CA VAL A 124 20.59 4.90 -6.35
C VAL A 124 19.79 3.63 -6.67
N GLY A 125 19.39 3.46 -7.92
CA GLY A 125 18.61 2.29 -8.36
C GLY A 125 19.43 1.00 -8.20
N THR A 126 18.92 0.03 -7.44
CA THR A 126 19.61 -1.23 -7.15
C THR A 126 19.36 -2.36 -8.13
N GLY A 127 18.43 -2.19 -9.07
CA GLY A 127 18.08 -3.21 -10.07
C GLY A 127 17.51 -4.51 -9.48
N ILE A 128 17.13 -4.51 -8.20
CA ILE A 128 16.56 -5.68 -7.52
C ILE A 128 15.23 -6.06 -8.17
N GLN A 129 15.10 -7.33 -8.53
CA GLN A 129 13.86 -7.95 -8.98
C GLN A 129 13.25 -8.70 -7.79
N THR A 130 12.18 -8.17 -7.20
CA THR A 130 11.43 -8.88 -6.16
C THR A 130 10.52 -9.94 -6.80
N VAL A 131 10.26 -11.03 -6.08
CA VAL A 131 9.38 -12.11 -6.52
C VAL A 131 7.93 -11.70 -6.24
N SER A 132 7.41 -10.83 -7.09
CA SER A 132 6.07 -10.25 -6.90
C SER A 132 4.92 -11.24 -7.19
N GLY A 133 5.17 -12.34 -7.90
CA GLY A 133 4.12 -13.23 -8.41
C GLY A 133 3.03 -12.43 -9.14
N VAL A 134 1.76 -12.58 -8.70
CA VAL A 134 0.61 -11.83 -9.21
C VAL A 134 0.44 -10.42 -8.59
N GLY A 135 1.23 -10.05 -7.58
CA GLY A 135 1.11 -8.78 -6.85
C GLY A 135 1.45 -7.55 -7.68
N GLY A 136 2.08 -7.71 -8.84
CA GLY A 136 2.37 -6.61 -9.76
C GLY A 136 1.17 -6.12 -10.57
N GLY A 137 -0.01 -6.71 -10.42
CA GLY A 137 -1.20 -6.34 -11.18
C GLY A 137 -2.50 -6.76 -10.52
N MET A 138 -3.62 -6.53 -11.22
CA MET A 138 -4.95 -6.78 -10.67
C MET A 138 -5.14 -8.26 -10.35
N ASN A 139 -5.54 -8.56 -9.12
CA ASN A 139 -5.76 -9.93 -8.68
C ASN A 139 -6.99 -10.06 -7.78
N VAL A 140 -7.57 -11.25 -7.84
CA VAL A 140 -8.51 -11.75 -6.84
C VAL A 140 -7.71 -12.59 -5.87
N ASN A 141 -7.96 -12.42 -4.58
CA ASN A 141 -7.23 -13.16 -3.56
C ASN A 141 -8.14 -13.58 -2.42
N TRP A 142 -7.65 -14.56 -1.69
CA TRP A 142 -8.28 -15.10 -0.51
C TRP A 142 -7.21 -15.32 0.56
N THR A 143 -7.58 -15.01 1.80
CA THR A 143 -6.80 -15.33 2.99
C THR A 143 -7.72 -16.11 3.93
N SER A 144 -7.27 -17.29 4.37
CA SER A 144 -8.01 -18.11 5.32
C SER A 144 -8.25 -17.38 6.64
N THR A 145 -9.18 -17.90 7.44
CA THR A 145 -9.32 -17.45 8.82
C THR A 145 -8.07 -17.79 9.63
N ASN A 146 -7.90 -17.13 10.77
CA ASN A 146 -6.77 -17.37 11.68
C ASN A 146 -7.00 -18.59 12.59
N ASP A 147 -8.11 -19.30 12.38
CA ASP A 147 -8.68 -20.29 13.30
C ASP A 147 -8.10 -21.69 13.04
N MET A 148 -7.18 -21.82 12.07
CA MET A 148 -6.54 -23.07 11.66
C MET A 148 -5.32 -23.43 12.53
N GLY A 149 -5.35 -23.11 13.83
CA GLY A 149 -4.28 -23.47 14.76
C GLY A 149 -2.92 -22.82 14.45
N GLY A 150 -2.93 -21.59 13.94
CA GLY A 150 -1.72 -20.84 13.56
C GLY A 150 -1.27 -21.01 12.11
N LEU A 151 -1.96 -21.85 11.33
CA LEU A 151 -1.79 -21.90 9.87
C LEU A 151 -2.60 -20.78 9.21
N SER A 152 -1.99 -20.05 8.27
CA SER A 152 -2.70 -19.16 7.35
C SER A 152 -2.45 -19.58 5.91
N ILE A 153 -3.50 -19.62 5.10
CA ILE A 153 -3.43 -19.91 3.66
C ILE A 153 -3.72 -18.61 2.92
N HIS A 154 -2.85 -18.28 1.98
CA HIS A 154 -3.03 -17.13 1.10
C HIS A 154 -3.03 -17.62 -0.35
N ALA A 155 -4.13 -17.36 -1.05
CA ALA A 155 -4.25 -17.63 -2.47
C ALA A 155 -4.45 -16.31 -3.22
N ALA A 156 -3.82 -16.16 -4.37
CA ALA A 156 -4.05 -15.03 -5.25
C ALA A 156 -3.99 -15.48 -6.71
N PHE A 157 -4.92 -14.98 -7.50
CA PHE A 157 -5.06 -15.28 -8.91
C PHE A 157 -5.23 -13.97 -9.67
N SER A 158 -4.44 -13.81 -10.74
CA SER A 158 -4.62 -12.73 -11.70
C SER A 158 -5.14 -13.29 -13.01
N PRO A 159 -6.24 -12.74 -13.58
CA PRO A 159 -6.75 -13.17 -14.88
C PRO A 159 -5.83 -12.79 -16.06
N LYS A 160 -4.82 -11.95 -15.84
CA LYS A 160 -3.78 -11.59 -16.82
C LYS A 160 -2.38 -11.68 -16.24
N ALA A 161 -1.39 -12.01 -17.07
CA ALA A 161 0.01 -11.93 -16.66
C ALA A 161 0.42 -10.46 -16.40
N LYS A 162 1.34 -10.26 -15.45
CA LYS A 162 1.88 -8.98 -14.97
C LYS A 162 1.93 -7.88 -16.04
N GLU A 163 1.01 -6.92 -15.94
CA GLU A 163 1.18 -5.59 -16.55
C GLU A 163 1.70 -4.71 -15.41
N GLY A 164 2.90 -4.14 -15.54
CA GLY A 164 3.56 -3.35 -14.47
C GLY A 164 2.87 -2.02 -14.11
N ALA A 165 1.60 -1.86 -14.46
CA ALA A 165 0.76 -0.72 -14.16
C ALA A 165 -0.60 -1.21 -13.64
N GLY A 166 -1.19 -0.48 -12.69
CA GLY A 166 -2.53 -0.76 -12.18
C GLY A 166 -3.56 -0.83 -13.31
N THR A 167 -4.44 -1.82 -13.28
CA THR A 167 -5.46 -2.00 -14.32
C THR A 167 -6.54 -0.92 -14.20
N ASN A 168 -6.66 -0.07 -15.21
CA ASN A 168 -7.68 0.98 -15.27
C ASN A 168 -9.07 0.39 -15.59
N ASP A 169 -10.13 0.95 -14.99
CA ASP A 169 -11.50 0.53 -15.26
C ASP A 169 -11.84 0.74 -16.75
N LYS A 170 -12.29 -0.34 -17.40
CA LYS A 170 -12.66 -0.41 -18.83
C LYS A 170 -11.63 0.16 -19.81
N SER A 171 -10.37 0.31 -19.41
CA SER A 171 -9.33 0.60 -20.37
C SER A 171 -9.13 -0.65 -21.23
N THR A 172 -9.45 -0.54 -22.52
CA THR A 172 -9.13 -1.59 -23.48
C THR A 172 -7.61 -1.63 -23.62
N SER A 173 -6.95 -2.48 -22.85
CA SER A 173 -5.52 -2.76 -23.01
C SER A 173 -5.33 -3.46 -24.37
N GLY A 174 -5.09 -2.67 -25.41
CA GLY A 174 -4.68 -3.12 -26.73
C GLY A 174 -3.35 -2.46 -27.08
N GLY A 175 -2.25 -3.15 -26.75
CA GLY A 175 -0.93 -2.96 -27.36
C GLY A 175 -0.17 -1.68 -26.95
N ALA A 176 0.65 -1.77 -25.91
CA ALA A 176 1.90 -1.01 -25.94
C ALA A 176 2.83 -1.71 -26.95
N VAL A 177 3.02 -1.05 -28.09
CA VAL A 177 4.15 -1.30 -29.01
C VAL A 177 5.46 -1.27 -28.22
N GLY A 178 6.32 -2.26 -28.49
CA GLY A 178 7.53 -2.54 -27.71
C GLY A 178 8.70 -1.60 -27.91
#